data_AF-Q72ZI5-F1
#
_entry.id   AF-Q72ZI5-F1
#
_cell.length_a   1.000
_cell.length_b   1.000
_cell.length_c   1.000
_cell.angle_alpha   90.00
_cell.angle_beta   90.00
_cell.angle_gamma   90.00
#
_symmetry.space_group_name_H-M   'P 1'
#
loop_
_entity.id
_entity.type
_entity.pdbx_description
1 polymer ?
#
loop_
_entity_poly.entity_id
_entity_poly.type
_entity_poly.pdbx_seq_one_letter_code
_entity_poly.pdbx_strand_id
1 'polypeptide(L)'
;MNAVKVKKVLYAFVHIVGPLSYLTISTIWGAFFTTKSTFENISDNLGVMAIYYVFISLLWFFYLDRLDKDVDNITKEIHDKKM
;
A
#
# COMPACT_ATOMS: atom_id res chain seq x y z
N MET A 1 1.48 -13.30 -17.40
CA MET A 1 1.72 -13.16 -15.94
C MET A 1 0.38 -13.36 -15.24
N ASN A 2 0.27 -14.29 -14.27
CA ASN A 2 -1.02 -14.64 -13.66
C ASN A 2 -1.57 -13.46 -12.82
N ALA A 3 -2.83 -13.06 -12.99
CA ALA A 3 -3.45 -11.92 -12.30
C ALA A 3 -3.34 -12.03 -10.77
N VAL A 4 -3.46 -13.25 -10.24
CA VAL A 4 -3.29 -13.54 -8.80
C VAL A 4 -1.86 -13.23 -8.32
N LYS A 5 -0.84 -13.48 -9.15
CA LYS A 5 0.55 -13.13 -8.83
C LYS A 5 0.72 -11.61 -8.81
N VAL A 6 0.13 -10.88 -9.76
CA VAL A 6 0.22 -9.41 -9.82
C VAL A 6 -0.44 -8.78 -8.60
N LYS A 7 -1.64 -9.24 -8.22
CA LYS A 7 -2.36 -8.74 -7.04
C LYS A 7 -1.58 -8.98 -5.74
N LYS A 8 -0.96 -10.15 -5.58
CA LYS A 8 -0.09 -10.46 -4.43
C LYS A 8 1.15 -9.57 -4.36
N VAL A 9 1.80 -9.34 -5.50
CA VAL A 9 2.97 -8.45 -5.56
C VAL A 9 2.58 -7.02 -5.22
N LEU A 10 1.47 -6.52 -5.78
CA LEU A 10 0.97 -5.18 -5.47
C LEU A 10 0.60 -5.04 -3.99
N TYR A 11 -0.06 -6.05 -3.42
CA TYR A 11 -0.40 -6.07 -2.00
C TYR A 11 0.85 -6.00 -1.12
N ALA A 12 1.87 -6.82 -1.41
CA ALA A 12 3.14 -6.79 -0.69
C ALA A 12 3.86 -5.45 -0.86
N PHE A 13 3.80 -4.84 -2.03
CA PHE A 13 4.43 -3.54 -2.26
C PHE A 13 3.77 -2.44 -1.42
N VAL A 14 2.44 -2.39 -1.44
CA VAL A 14 1.65 -1.36 -0.74
C VAL A 14 1.67 -1.54 0.78
N HIS A 15 1.57 -2.78 1.26
CA HIS A 15 1.49 -3.04 2.71
C HIS A 15 2.84 -3.32 3.35
N ILE A 16 3.86 -3.78 2.64
CA ILE A 16 5.15 -4.14 3.25
C ILE A 16 6.24 -3.17 2.80
N VAL A 17 6.49 -3.09 1.49
CA VAL A 17 7.64 -2.32 0.96
C VAL A 17 7.49 -0.83 1.21
N GLY A 18 6.31 -0.26 0.98
CA GLY A 18 6.00 1.16 1.24
C GLY A 18 6.27 1.56 2.69
N PRO A 19 5.59 0.94 3.68
CA PRO A 19 5.80 1.26 5.10
C PRO A 19 7.24 1.06 5.57
N LEU A 20 7.90 -0.03 5.18
CA LEU A 20 9.29 -0.30 5.56
C LEU A 20 10.27 0.72 4.98
N SER A 21 10.11 1.07 3.71
CA SER A 21 10.93 2.11 3.07
C SER A 21 10.73 3.46 3.73
N TYR A 22 9.49 3.85 4.02
CA TYR A 22 9.19 5.07 4.76
C TYR A 22 9.84 5.07 6.14
N LEU A 23 9.68 4.00 6.92
CA LEU A 23 10.24 3.90 8.27
C LEU A 23 11.77 3.94 8.26
N THR A 24 12.40 3.27 7.28
CA THR A 24 13.86 3.30 7.12
C THR A 24 14.36 4.70 6.77
N ILE A 25 13.75 5.35 5.78
CA ILE A 25 14.14 6.69 5.33
C ILE A 25 13.90 7.73 6.43
N SER A 26 12.75 7.68 7.10
CA SER A 26 12.41 8.61 8.19
C SER A 26 13.27 8.41 9.44
N THR A 27 13.70 7.17 9.72
CA THR A 27 14.63 6.89 10.82
C THR A 27 16.03 7.42 10.49
N ILE A 28 16.53 7.17 9.28
CA ILE A 28 17.82 7.71 8.82
C ILE A 28 17.77 9.24 8.84
N TRP A 29 16.73 9.85 8.27
CA TRP A 29 16.57 11.29 8.27
C TRP A 29 16.53 11.86 9.70
N GLY A 30 15.76 11.23 10.58
CA GLY A 30 15.65 11.58 11.99
C GLY A 30 16.97 11.55 12.75
N ALA A 31 17.76 10.50 12.53
CA ALA A 31 19.04 10.29 13.21
C ALA A 31 20.13 11.27 12.77
N PHE A 32 20.14 11.69 11.50
CA PHE A 32 21.18 12.56 10.95
C PHE A 32 20.82 14.05 10.95
N PHE A 33 19.53 14.40 10.82
CA PHE A 33 19.09 15.79 10.59
C PHE A 33 18.22 16.37 11.71
N THR A 34 17.99 15.65 12.80
CA THR A 34 17.17 16.14 13.92
C THR A 34 17.91 16.05 15.24
N THR A 35 17.56 16.94 16.18
CA THR A 35 18.03 16.91 17.57
C THR A 35 17.16 16.04 18.49
N LYS A 36 16.10 15.42 17.96
CA LYS A 36 15.24 14.51 18.72
C LYS A 36 15.97 13.22 19.03
N SER A 37 15.62 12.57 20.14
CA SER A 37 16.14 11.24 20.43
C SER A 37 15.68 10.26 19.34
N THR A 38 16.55 9.30 18.99
CA THR A 38 16.24 8.29 17.96
C THR A 38 14.95 7.53 18.29
N PHE A 39 14.70 7.28 19.58
CA PHE A 39 13.51 6.57 20.04
C PHE A 39 12.22 7.37 19.86
N GLU A 40 12.20 8.66 20.21
CA GLU A 40 11.04 9.53 19.99
C GLU A 40 10.74 9.65 18.49
N ASN A 41 11.77 9.80 17.65
CA ASN A 41 11.59 9.86 16.21
C ASN A 41 11.02 8.54 15.65
N ILE A 42 11.49 7.38 16.11
CA ILE A 42 10.93 6.08 15.69
C ILE A 42 9.46 5.97 16.14
N SER A 43 9.16 6.35 17.39
CA SER A 43 7.80 6.31 17.93
C SER A 43 6.83 7.20 17.14
N ASP A 44 7.23 8.44 16.83
CA ASP A 44 6.44 9.38 16.02
C ASP A 44 6.16 8.80 14.62
N ASN A 45 7.20 8.26 13.95
CA ASN A 45 7.08 7.70 12.61
C ASN A 45 6.27 6.38 12.59
N LEU A 46 6.31 5.58 13.65
CA LEU A 46 5.43 4.42 13.82
C LEU A 46 3.96 4.84 13.94
N GLY A 47 3.67 5.96 14.61
CA GLY A 47 2.33 6.55 14.65
C GLY A 47 1.83 6.94 13.27
N VAL A 48 2.66 7.60 12.46
CA VAL A 48 2.33 7.93 11.06
C VAL A 48 2.10 6.67 10.24
N MET A 49 2.93 5.64 10.43
CA MET A 49 2.79 4.35 9.76
C MET A 49 1.47 3.64 10.12
N ALA A 50 1.05 3.69 11.39
CA ALA A 50 -0.23 3.13 11.81
C ALA A 50 -1.41 3.81 11.10
N ILE A 51 -1.38 5.14 11.01
CA ILE A 51 -2.38 5.93 10.28
C ILE A 51 -2.39 5.54 8.79
N TYR A 52 -1.20 5.46 8.17
CA TYR A 52 -1.06 5.02 6.78
C TYR A 52 -1.71 3.65 6.55
N TYR A 53 -1.45 2.67 7.43
CA TYR A 53 -2.03 1.33 7.33
C TYR A 53 -3.55 1.32 7.39
N VAL A 54 -4.14 2.12 8.27
CA VAL A 54 -5.61 2.23 8.37
C VAL A 54 -6.18 2.76 7.05
N PHE A 55 -5.64 3.86 6.53
CA PHE A 55 -6.12 4.44 5.27
C PHE A 55 -5.93 3.53 4.07
N ILE A 56 -4.77 2.89 3.95
CA ILE A 56 -4.47 1.97 2.87
C ILE A 56 -5.36 0.73 2.92
N SER A 57 -5.62 0.20 4.12
CA SER A 57 -6.51 -0.95 4.28
C SER A 57 -7.93 -0.61 3.85
N LEU A 58 -8.42 0.58 4.22
CA LEU A 58 -9.72 1.09 3.77
C LEU A 58 -9.74 1.28 2.25
N LEU A 59 -8.73 1.92 1.68
CA LEU A 59 -8.63 2.14 0.23
C LEU A 59 -8.60 0.82 -0.53
N TRP A 60 -7.84 -0.17 -0.04
CA TRP A 60 -7.75 -1.47 -0.67
C TRP A 60 -9.12 -2.17 -0.70
N PHE A 61 -9.80 -2.20 0.44
CA PHE A 61 -11.10 -2.85 0.57
C PHE A 61 -12.21 -2.16 -0.24
N PHE A 62 -12.29 -0.83 -0.18
CA PHE A 62 -13.38 -0.10 -0.83
C PHE A 62 -13.16 0.15 -2.32
N TYR A 63 -11.91 0.35 -2.74
CA TYR A 63 -11.59 0.81 -4.08
C TYR A 63 -10.98 -0.30 -4.94
N LEU A 64 -9.86 -0.89 -4.50
CA LEU A 64 -9.13 -1.85 -5.33
C LEU A 64 -9.89 -3.16 -5.52
N ASP A 65 -10.54 -3.68 -4.48
CA ASP A 65 -11.37 -4.89 -4.62
C ASP A 65 -12.66 -4.67 -5.43
N ARG A 66 -13.15 -3.42 -5.49
CA ARG A 66 -14.28 -3.06 -6.35
C ARG A 66 -13.87 -2.90 -7.80
N LEU A 67 -12.76 -2.21 -8.05
CA LEU A 67 -12.19 -2.05 -9.39
C LEU A 67 -11.91 -3.40 -10.06
N ASP A 68 -11.38 -4.37 -9.31
CA ASP A 68 -11.11 -5.73 -9.81
C ASP A 68 -12.39 -6.37 -10.38
N LYS A 69 -13.52 -6.25 -9.65
CA LYS A 69 -14.82 -6.75 -10.08
C LYS A 69 -15.38 -6.00 -11.29
N ASP A 70 -15.23 -4.68 -11.32
CA ASP A 70 -15.73 -3.86 -12.42
C ASP A 70 -14.93 -4.15 -13.71
N VAL A 71 -13.61 -4.32 -13.62
CA VAL A 71 -12.75 -4.72 -14.75
C VAL A 71 -13.13 -6.10 -15.27
N ASP A 72 -13.37 -7.07 -14.40
CA ASP A 72 -13.81 -8.41 -14.79
C ASP A 72 -15.17 -8.37 -15.51
N ASN A 73 -16.11 -7.55 -15.03
CA ASN A 73 -17.43 -7.39 -15.67
C ASN A 73 -17.31 -6.75 -17.06
N ILE A 74 -16.54 -5.67 -17.20
CA ILE A 74 -16.31 -5.01 -18.50
C ILE A 74 -15.64 -5.98 -19.48
N THR A 75 -14.66 -6.76 -19.01
CA THR A 75 -13.96 -7.75 -19.84
C THR A 75 -14.92 -8.81 -20.37
N LYS A 76 -15.84 -9.28 -19.53
CA LYS A 76 -16.89 -10.24 -19.94
C LYS A 76 -17.86 -9.62 -20.93
N GLU A 77 -18.34 -8.41 -20.70
CA GLU A 77 -19.24 -7.71 -21.63
C GLU A 77 -18.61 -7.51 -23.01
N ILE A 78 -17.33 -7.14 -23.07
CA ILE A 78 -16.60 -6.98 -24.34
C ILE A 78 -16.45 -8.33 -25.05
N HIS A 79 -16.18 -9.41 -24.32
CA HIS A 79 -16.09 -10.74 -24.91
C HIS A 79 -17.45 -11.19 -25.48
N ASP A 80 -18.53 -11.01 -24.72
CA ASP A 80 -19.86 -11.46 -25.10
C ASP A 80 -20.40 -10.69 -26.32
N LYS A 81 -20.09 -9.39 -26.44
CA LYS A 81 -20.41 -8.59 -27.64
C LYS A 81 -19.59 -8.90 -28.88
N LYS A 82 -18.43 -9.57 -28.71
CA LYS A 82 -17.51 -9.91 -29.81
C LYS A 82 -17.77 -11.31 -30.36
N MET A 83 -18.49 -12.15 -29.61
CA MET A 83 -19.15 -13.36 -30.11
C MET A 83 -20.52 -13.03 -30.71
#